data_AF-A0A7X9GZ63-F1
#
_entry.id   AF-A0A7X9GZ63-F1
#
_cell.length_a   1.000
_cell.length_b   1.000
_cell.length_c   1.000
_cell.angle_alpha   90.00
_cell.angle_beta   90.00
_cell.angle_gamma   90.00
#
_symmetry.space_group_name_H-M   'P 1'
#
loop_
_entity.id
_entity.type
_entity.pdbx_description
1 polymer ?
#
loop_
_entity_poly.entity_id
_entity_poly.type
_entity_poly.pdbx_seq_one_letter_code
_entity_poly.pdbx_strand_id
1 'polypeptide(L)'
;METELNHKTEWKELLPMLAGCLLAALLVKIPLLAGFDPDEETFYAKHIGIIVFAGLSLYLFLAGKDKNWLLGGISLLVYTLSALYINLLPEGEGSDSVLLAYIHLPLVLWSFYGLIFIGFDRKDPGRRIGYIRYNGDLAILTALILIA
;
A
#
# COMPACT_ATOMS: atom_id res chain seq x y z
N MET A 1 -29.62 5.85 22.35
CA MET A 1 -29.79 5.76 20.88
C MET A 1 -28.60 6.38 20.14
N GLU A 2 -28.06 7.51 20.59
CA GLU A 2 -26.82 8.11 20.02
C GLU A 2 -25.54 7.29 20.29
N THR A 3 -25.41 6.64 21.46
CA THR A 3 -24.26 5.79 21.81
C THR A 3 -24.15 4.52 20.96
N GLU A 4 -25.29 3.88 20.66
CA GLU A 4 -25.38 2.71 19.79
C GLU A 4 -25.07 3.06 18.32
N LEU A 5 -25.47 4.25 17.88
CA LEU A 5 -25.21 4.74 16.52
C LEU A 5 -23.72 5.06 16.32
N ASN A 6 -23.08 5.66 17.34
CA ASN A 6 -21.65 5.95 17.32
C ASN A 6 -20.83 4.66 17.23
N HIS A 7 -21.13 3.68 18.10
CA HIS A 7 -20.43 2.39 18.09
C HIS A 7 -20.56 1.65 16.75
N LYS A 8 -21.74 1.62 16.12
CA LYS A 8 -21.88 1.01 14.78
C LYS A 8 -21.11 1.73 13.67
N THR A 9 -20.80 3.01 13.85
CA THR A 9 -20.06 3.82 12.87
C THR A 9 -18.57 3.54 13.01
N GLU A 10 -18.06 3.52 14.24
CA GLU A 10 -16.67 3.13 14.57
C GLU A 10 -16.33 1.74 14.01
N TRP A 11 -17.19 0.73 14.25
CA TRP A 11 -16.93 -0.64 13.77
C TRP A 11 -16.89 -0.76 12.24
N LYS A 12 -17.61 0.10 11.51
CA LYS A 12 -17.57 0.12 10.05
C LYS A 12 -16.28 0.73 9.50
N GLU A 13 -15.59 1.55 10.27
CA GLU A 13 -14.31 2.16 9.90
C GLU A 13 -13.11 1.32 10.37
N LEU A 14 -13.26 0.68 11.54
CA LEU A 14 -12.24 -0.21 12.11
C LEU A 14 -12.10 -1.52 11.33
N LEU A 15 -13.18 -2.06 10.76
CA LEU A 15 -13.15 -3.33 10.05
C LEU A 15 -12.32 -3.27 8.74
N PRO A 16 -12.45 -2.24 7.88
CA PRO A 16 -11.53 -1.98 6.77
C PRO A 16 -10.07 -1.86 7.20
N MET A 17 -9.81 -1.14 8.30
CA MET A 17 -8.45 -0.92 8.80
C MET A 17 -7.84 -2.25 9.27
N LEU A 18 -8.59 -3.02 10.05
CA LEU A 18 -8.17 -4.34 10.52
C LEU A 18 -7.91 -5.29 9.34
N ALA A 19 -8.74 -5.26 8.31
CA ALA A 19 -8.53 -6.06 7.09
C ALA A 19 -7.24 -5.66 6.36
N GLY A 20 -6.95 -4.36 6.24
CA GLY A 20 -5.70 -3.85 5.69
C GLY A 20 -4.47 -4.32 6.48
N CYS A 21 -4.53 -4.20 7.80
CA CYS A 21 -3.47 -4.67 8.71
C CYS A 21 -3.27 -6.19 8.62
N LEU A 22 -4.35 -6.97 8.56
CA LEU A 22 -4.29 -8.42 8.39
C LEU A 22 -3.67 -8.81 7.06
N LEU A 23 -4.03 -8.13 5.96
CA LEU A 23 -3.41 -8.35 4.66
C LEU A 23 -1.90 -8.09 4.73
N ALA A 24 -1.49 -6.95 5.29
CA ALA A 24 -0.08 -6.63 5.44
C ALA A 24 0.67 -7.66 6.29
N ALA A 25 0.08 -8.09 7.42
CA ALA A 25 0.65 -9.11 8.29
C ALA A 25 0.78 -10.48 7.61
N LEU A 26 -0.20 -10.86 6.77
CA LEU A 26 -0.14 -12.07 5.97
C LEU A 26 0.98 -11.99 4.94
N LEU A 27 1.12 -10.85 4.24
CA LEU A 27 2.17 -10.65 3.25
C LEU A 27 3.57 -10.70 3.87
N VAL A 28 3.77 -10.12 5.06
CA VAL A 28 5.02 -10.22 5.83
C VAL A 28 5.33 -11.65 6.24
N LYS A 29 4.32 -12.45 6.57
CA LYS A 29 4.50 -13.86 6.97
C LYS A 29 4.64 -14.83 5.80
N ILE A 30 4.53 -14.39 4.54
CA ILE A 30 4.74 -15.25 3.36
C ILE A 30 6.05 -16.05 3.42
N PRO A 31 7.25 -15.45 3.65
CA PRO A 31 8.50 -16.21 3.69
C PRO A 31 8.46 -17.33 4.74
N LEU A 32 7.96 -17.03 5.94
CA LEU A 32 7.81 -18.00 7.03
C LEU A 32 6.81 -19.13 6.70
N LEU A 33 5.72 -18.81 6.00
CA LEU A 33 4.70 -19.78 5.58
C LEU A 33 5.16 -20.64 4.39
N ALA A 34 6.03 -20.10 3.53
CA ALA A 34 6.57 -20.79 2.36
C ALA A 34 7.72 -21.74 2.71
N GLY A 35 8.30 -21.64 3.91
CA GLY A 35 9.39 -22.52 4.36
C GLY A 35 10.70 -22.35 3.59
N PHE A 36 10.85 -21.22 2.88
CA PHE A 36 12.12 -20.83 2.28
C PHE A 36 12.89 -19.99 3.32
N ASP A 37 14.20 -20.19 3.41
CA ASP A 37 15.18 -19.27 3.99
C ASP A 37 15.80 -18.44 2.84
N PRO A 38 15.05 -17.55 2.14
CA PRO A 38 15.70 -16.54 1.34
C PRO A 38 16.31 -15.53 2.32
N ASP A 39 17.47 -14.98 1.97
CA ASP A 39 18.09 -13.88 2.71
C ASP A 39 17.02 -12.84 3.08
N GLU A 40 16.65 -12.78 4.37
CA GLU A 40 15.44 -12.08 4.82
C GLU A 40 15.49 -10.61 4.40
N GLU A 41 16.68 -10.02 4.49
CA GLU A 41 16.96 -8.65 4.08
C GLU A 41 16.65 -8.41 2.60
N THR A 42 17.06 -9.33 1.73
CA THR A 42 16.84 -9.28 0.29
C THR A 42 15.36 -9.43 -0.07
N PHE A 43 14.60 -10.27 0.65
CA PHE A 43 13.14 -10.37 0.46
C PHE A 43 12.40 -9.10 0.88
N TYR A 44 12.70 -8.55 2.06
CA TYR A 44 12.04 -7.34 2.55
C TYR A 44 12.41 -6.12 1.71
N ALA A 45 13.69 -5.97 1.32
CA ALA A 45 14.13 -4.89 0.44
C ALA A 45 13.35 -4.88 -0.89
N LYS A 46 13.06 -6.06 -1.44
CA LYS A 46 12.26 -6.26 -2.65
C LYS A 46 10.79 -5.90 -2.44
N HIS A 47 10.16 -6.44 -1.40
CA HIS A 47 8.70 -6.47 -1.31
C HIS A 47 8.06 -5.43 -0.38
N ILE A 48 8.85 -4.68 0.41
CA ILE A 48 8.31 -3.73 1.41
C ILE A 48 7.33 -2.71 0.82
N GLY A 49 7.63 -2.15 -0.36
CA GLY A 49 6.73 -1.23 -1.04
C GLY A 49 5.38 -1.87 -1.38
N ILE A 50 5.40 -3.11 -1.89
CA ILE A 50 4.17 -3.85 -2.22
C ILE A 50 3.37 -4.12 -0.94
N ILE A 51 4.01 -4.58 0.13
CA ILE A 51 3.34 -4.91 1.39
C ILE A 51 2.60 -3.69 1.95
N VAL A 52 3.29 -2.55 2.05
CA VAL A 52 2.73 -1.32 2.63
C VAL A 52 1.60 -0.77 1.76
N PHE A 53 1.83 -0.60 0.45
CA PHE A 53 0.83 -0.01 -0.44
C PHE A 53 -0.35 -0.95 -0.73
N ALA A 54 -0.16 -2.27 -0.77
CA ALA A 54 -1.25 -3.23 -0.88
C ALA A 54 -2.20 -3.15 0.33
N GLY A 55 -1.65 -3.07 1.55
CA GLY A 55 -2.46 -2.89 2.77
C GLY A 55 -3.25 -1.57 2.76
N LEU A 56 -2.58 -0.46 2.43
CA LEU A 56 -3.21 0.86 2.37
C LEU A 56 -4.28 0.95 1.28
N SER A 57 -4.01 0.40 0.10
CA SER A 57 -4.99 0.37 -1.00
C SER A 57 -6.21 -0.48 -0.68
N LEU A 58 -6.03 -1.61 0.01
CA LEU A 58 -7.14 -2.43 0.50
C LEU A 58 -7.99 -1.64 1.49
N TYR A 59 -7.36 -0.93 2.43
CA TYR A 59 -8.07 -0.06 3.37
C TYR A 59 -8.92 0.98 2.64
N LEU A 60 -8.34 1.75 1.71
CA LEU A 60 -9.08 2.76 0.94
C LEU A 60 -10.23 2.14 0.11
N PHE A 61 -10.02 0.97 -0.46
CA PHE A 61 -11.04 0.27 -1.23
C PHE A 61 -12.21 -0.22 -0.37
N LEU A 62 -11.94 -0.68 0.87
CA LEU A 62 -12.98 -1.12 1.81
C LEU A 62 -13.66 0.05 2.52
N ALA A 63 -12.94 1.13 2.79
CA ALA A 63 -13.46 2.34 3.43
C ALA A 63 -14.24 3.24 2.45
N GLY A 64 -13.96 3.14 1.15
CA GLY A 64 -14.66 3.88 0.11
C GLY A 64 -16.15 3.50 0.01
N LYS A 65 -17.01 4.51 -0.11
CA LYS A 65 -18.47 4.32 -0.28
C LYS A 65 -18.83 3.73 -1.64
N ASP A 66 -18.07 4.08 -2.69
CA ASP A 66 -18.31 3.63 -4.06
C ASP A 66 -17.38 2.47 -4.41
N LYS A 67 -17.86 1.25 -4.11
CA LYS A 67 -17.08 0.02 -4.32
C LYS A 67 -17.08 -0.39 -5.80
N ASN A 68 -16.26 0.27 -6.59
CA ASN A 68 -16.04 -0.12 -7.98
C ASN A 68 -15.08 -1.32 -8.03
N TRP A 69 -15.65 -2.52 -8.07
CA TRP A 69 -14.91 -3.79 -8.13
C TRP A 69 -13.93 -3.87 -9.30
N LEU A 70 -14.18 -3.15 -10.40
CA LEU A 70 -13.29 -3.11 -11.55
C LEU A 70 -11.99 -2.36 -11.21
N LEU A 71 -12.09 -1.23 -10.50
CA LEU A 71 -10.93 -0.49 -9.99
C LEU A 71 -10.16 -1.29 -8.94
N GLY A 72 -10.87 -2.01 -8.06
CA GLY A 72 -10.25 -2.93 -7.10
C GLY A 72 -9.47 -4.06 -7.80
N GLY A 73 -10.04 -4.64 -8.87
CA GLY A 73 -9.38 -5.66 -9.69
C GLY A 73 -8.14 -5.14 -10.41
N ILE A 74 -8.20 -3.93 -10.98
CA ILE A 74 -7.03 -3.27 -11.59
C ILE A 74 -5.93 -3.03 -10.55
N SER A 75 -6.30 -2.55 -9.36
CA SER A 75 -5.34 -2.34 -8.28
C SER A 75 -4.63 -3.64 -7.89
N LEU A 76 -5.41 -4.71 -7.69
CA LEU A 76 -4.84 -6.03 -7.39
C LEU A 76 -3.91 -6.50 -8.51
N LEU A 77 -4.33 -6.36 -9.78
CA LEU A 77 -3.53 -6.73 -10.93
C LEU A 77 -2.18 -5.98 -10.95
N VAL A 78 -2.17 -4.68 -10.67
CA VAL A 78 -0.92 -3.90 -10.63
C VAL A 78 0.03 -4.40 -9.54
N TYR A 79 -0.47 -4.65 -8.32
CA TYR A 79 0.38 -5.21 -7.26
C TYR A 79 0.88 -6.62 -7.58
N THR A 80 0.05 -7.47 -8.19
CA THR A 80 0.46 -8.80 -8.63
C THR A 80 1.51 -8.72 -9.75
N LEU A 81 1.33 -7.85 -10.73
CA LEU A 81 2.32 -7.63 -11.80
C LEU A 81 3.64 -7.09 -11.25
N SER A 82 3.59 -6.18 -10.28
CA SER A 82 4.79 -5.69 -9.59
C SER A 82 5.51 -6.80 -8.82
N ALA A 83 4.76 -7.68 -8.13
CA ALA A 83 5.34 -8.82 -7.42
C ALA A 83 5.99 -9.81 -8.40
N LEU A 84 5.32 -10.11 -9.51
CA LEU A 84 5.87 -10.94 -10.58
C LEU A 84 7.11 -10.30 -11.20
N TYR A 85 7.08 -9.00 -11.47
CA TYR A 85 8.22 -8.28 -12.03
C TYR A 85 9.46 -8.45 -11.16
N ILE A 86 9.35 -8.21 -9.85
CA ILE A 86 10.50 -8.39 -8.94
C ILE A 86 10.98 -9.84 -8.87
N ASN A 87 10.07 -10.81 -8.91
CA ASN A 87 10.44 -12.22 -8.87
C ASN A 87 11.17 -12.67 -10.15
N LEU A 88 10.79 -12.11 -11.30
CA LEU A 88 11.45 -12.38 -12.58
C LEU A 88 12.82 -11.68 -12.73
N LEU A 89 13.15 -10.73 -11.85
CA LEU A 89 14.46 -10.08 -11.90
C LEU A 89 15.54 -11.08 -11.47
N PRO A 90 16.56 -11.34 -12.31
CA PRO A 90 17.62 -12.29 -11.96
C PRO A 90 18.39 -11.77 -10.76
N GLU A 91 18.52 -12.62 -9.73
CA GLU A 91 19.23 -12.34 -8.48
C GLU A 91 20.76 -12.42 -8.63
N GLY A 92 21.29 -12.04 -9.80
CA GLY A 92 22.72 -12.05 -10.06
C GLY A 92 23.43 -11.00 -9.19
N GLU A 93 24.40 -11.45 -8.40
CA GLU A 93 25.21 -10.62 -7.51
C GLU A 93 25.74 -9.37 -8.23
N GLY A 94 25.38 -8.17 -7.74
CA GLY A 94 26.04 -6.92 -8.12
C GLY A 94 25.49 -6.18 -9.35
N SER A 95 24.29 -6.50 -9.85
CA SER A 95 23.70 -5.68 -10.91
C SER A 95 23.07 -4.40 -10.34
N ASP A 96 23.75 -3.25 -10.50
CA ASP A 96 23.25 -1.94 -10.09
C ASP A 96 21.84 -1.63 -10.62
N SER A 97 21.48 -2.19 -11.78
CA SER A 97 20.15 -2.05 -12.38
C SER A 97 19.03 -2.72 -11.55
N VAL A 98 19.34 -3.80 -10.84
CA VAL A 98 18.39 -4.52 -9.97
C VAL A 98 18.13 -3.72 -8.70
N LEU A 99 19.19 -3.19 -8.08
CA LEU A 99 19.06 -2.30 -6.92
C LEU A 99 18.27 -1.04 -7.28
N LEU A 100 18.54 -0.45 -8.45
CA LEU A 100 17.79 0.71 -8.93
C LEU A 100 16.31 0.39 -9.07
N ALA A 101 15.95 -0.79 -9.58
CA ALA A 101 14.55 -1.23 -9.68
C ALA A 101 13.89 -1.35 -8.29
N TYR A 102 14.60 -1.86 -7.28
CA TYR A 102 14.08 -1.97 -5.92
C TYR A 102 13.79 -0.60 -5.28
N ILE A 103 14.62 0.41 -5.55
CA ILE A 103 14.38 1.78 -5.07
C ILE A 103 13.23 2.45 -5.83
N HIS A 104 13.12 2.22 -7.13
CA HIS A 104 12.08 2.85 -7.96
C HIS A 104 10.70 2.27 -7.72
N LEU A 105 10.59 0.99 -7.35
CA LEU A 105 9.31 0.34 -7.20
C LEU A 105 8.41 0.95 -6.12
N PRO A 106 8.88 1.21 -4.87
CA PRO A 106 8.08 1.92 -3.86
C PRO A 106 7.58 3.28 -4.35
N LEU A 107 8.37 4.04 -5.11
CA LEU A 107 7.96 5.35 -5.66
C LEU A 107 6.85 5.23 -6.71
N VAL A 108 6.95 4.22 -7.57
CA VAL A 108 5.92 3.92 -8.58
C VAL A 108 4.63 3.47 -7.89
N LEU A 109 4.72 2.58 -6.90
CA LEU A 109 3.58 2.10 -6.13
C LEU A 109 2.95 3.23 -5.30
N TRP A 110 3.76 4.13 -4.73
CA TRP A 110 3.30 5.33 -4.04
C TRP A 110 2.45 6.20 -4.98
N SER A 111 2.95 6.44 -6.19
CA SER A 111 2.24 7.22 -7.21
C SER A 111 0.93 6.55 -7.63
N PHE A 112 0.94 5.22 -7.76
CA PHE A 112 -0.26 4.44 -8.08
C PHE A 112 -1.28 4.46 -6.94
N TYR A 113 -0.83 4.34 -5.69
CA TYR A 113 -1.67 4.49 -4.51
C TYR A 113 -2.38 5.85 -4.49
N GLY A 114 -1.72 6.93 -4.92
CA GLY A 114 -2.35 8.23 -5.10
C GLY A 114 -3.53 8.23 -6.07
N LEU A 115 -3.51 7.39 -7.11
CA LEU A 115 -4.65 7.23 -8.03
C LEU A 115 -5.84 6.53 -7.36
N ILE A 116 -5.55 5.56 -6.50
CA ILE A 116 -6.56 4.87 -5.69
C ILE A 116 -7.16 5.86 -4.68
N PHE A 117 -6.34 6.70 -4.06
CA PHE A 117 -6.77 7.74 -3.11
C PHE A 117 -7.75 8.74 -3.71
N ILE A 118 -7.51 9.18 -4.95
CA ILE A 118 -8.46 10.07 -5.65
C ILE A 118 -9.66 9.32 -6.26
N GLY A 119 -9.75 8.00 -6.08
CA GLY A 119 -10.84 7.17 -6.64
C GLY A 119 -10.81 7.10 -8.17
N PHE A 120 -9.64 7.24 -8.80
CA PHE A 120 -9.44 7.33 -10.25
C PHE A 120 -10.14 8.51 -10.94
N ASP A 121 -10.76 9.42 -10.19
CA ASP A 121 -11.34 10.64 -10.73
C ASP A 121 -10.26 11.72 -10.89
N ARG A 122 -9.61 11.69 -12.06
CA ARG A 122 -8.52 12.61 -12.40
C ARG A 122 -9.02 14.02 -12.72
N LYS A 123 -10.32 14.22 -12.91
CA LYS A 123 -10.91 15.49 -13.34
C LYS A 123 -11.19 16.43 -12.18
N ASP A 124 -11.32 15.90 -10.96
CA ASP A 124 -11.54 16.71 -9.76
C ASP A 124 -10.20 17.25 -9.20
N PRO A 125 -9.92 18.56 -9.32
CA PRO A 125 -8.72 19.16 -8.76
C PRO A 125 -8.70 19.10 -7.22
N GLY A 126 -9.86 19.10 -6.55
CA GLY A 126 -9.95 19.05 -5.08
C GLY A 126 -9.39 17.76 -4.51
N ARG A 127 -9.71 16.62 -5.13
CA ARG A 127 -9.16 15.31 -4.75
C ARG A 127 -7.66 15.22 -4.96
N ARG A 128 -7.14 15.78 -6.06
CA ARG A 128 -5.70 15.83 -6.35
C ARG A 128 -4.94 16.67 -5.33
N ILE A 129 -5.46 17.85 -4.99
CA ILE A 129 -4.89 18.71 -3.94
C ILE A 129 -4.96 18.00 -2.58
N GLY A 130 -6.04 17.28 -2.31
CA GLY A 130 -6.18 16.46 -1.09
C GLY A 130 -5.07 15.43 -0.94
N TYR A 131 -4.71 14.72 -2.02
CA TYR A 131 -3.57 13.79 -1.99
C TYR A 131 -2.24 14.50 -1.73
N ILE A 132 -1.97 15.63 -2.42
CA ILE A 132 -0.74 16.41 -2.19
C ILE A 132 -0.67 16.90 -0.74
N ARG A 133 -1.78 17.40 -0.20
CA ARG A 133 -1.88 17.83 1.18
C ARG A 133 -1.63 16.69 2.16
N TYR A 134 -2.21 15.51 1.91
CA TYR A 134 -1.96 14.31 2.74
C TYR A 134 -0.47 13.96 2.80
N ASN A 135 0.24 14.03 1.67
CA ASN A 135 1.68 13.79 1.64
C ASN A 135 2.46 14.88 2.40
N GLY A 136 2.03 16.14 2.29
CA GLY A 136 2.59 17.25 3.06
C GLY A 136 2.39 17.09 4.56
N ASP A 137 1.18 16.73 4.98
CA ASP A 137 0.84 16.46 6.39
C ASP A 137 1.66 15.27 6.91
N LEU A 138 1.81 14.20 6.13
CA LEU A 138 2.67 13.06 6.48
C LEU A 138 4.12 13.51 6.68
N ALA A 139 4.67 14.31 5.76
CA ALA A 139 6.05 14.81 5.86
C ALA A 139 6.25 15.71 7.10
N ILE A 140 5.31 16.62 7.38
CA ILE A 140 5.36 17.50 8.55
C ILE A 140 5.28 16.67 9.83
N LEU A 141 4.33 15.74 9.92
CA LEU A 141 4.15 14.88 11.10
C LEU A 141 5.37 13.99 11.33
N THR A 142 5.93 13.39 10.27
CA THR A 142 7.17 12.60 10.38
C THR A 142 8.34 13.47 10.86
N ALA A 143 8.50 14.69 10.33
CA ALA A 143 9.55 15.59 10.78
C ALA A 143 9.38 15.99 12.25
N LEU A 144 8.15 16.27 12.69
CA LEU A 144 7.85 16.57 14.10
C LEU A 144 8.18 15.39 15.01
N ILE A 145 7.82 14.17 14.62
CA ILE A 145 8.12 12.93 15.37
C ILE A 145 9.63 12.68 15.45
N LEU A 146 10.39 13.00 14.40
CA LEU A 146 11.84 12.80 14.38
C LEU A 146 12.61 13.85 15.19
N ILE A 147 12.06 15.06 15.33
CA ILE A 147 12.66 16.14 16.13
C ILE A 147 12.34 15.99 17.62
N ALA A 148 11.14 15.48 17.95
CA ALA A 148 10.68 15.24 19.32
C ALA A 148 11.48 14.14 20.02
#